data_AF-A0A3A0EKA0-F1
#
_entry.id   AF-A0A3A0EKA0-F1
#
_cell.length_a   1.000
_cell.length_b   1.000
_cell.length_c   1.000
_cell.angle_alpha   90.00
_cell.angle_beta   90.00
_cell.angle_gamma   90.00
#
_symmetry.space_group_name_H-M   'P 1'
#
loop_
_entity.id
_entity.type
_entity.pdbx_description
1 polymer ?
#
loop_
_entity_poly.entity_id
_entity_poly.type
_entity_poly.pdbx_seq_one_letter_code
_entity_poly.pdbx_strand_id
1 'polypeptide(L)'
;MRSFSAFAAFPPLPKATPRRLPLVGAFAVVAAFALPAQAQNVDAGRQKAEEICAACHGKDGNTPIDPSYPKLAGQYQDYLEHSLLDYKHDRRKNPIMGAQAKPLSRADIRNLAAYYASLPGTVSNRR
;
A
#
# COMPACT_ATOMS: atom_id res chain seq x y z
N MET A 1 26.79 53.01 -4.29
CA MET A 1 26.20 52.98 -5.65
C MET A 1 25.69 51.57 -5.96
N ARG A 2 24.43 51.28 -5.61
CA ARG A 2 23.65 50.17 -6.20
C ARG A 2 22.20 50.59 -6.18
N SER A 3 21.64 50.73 -7.38
CA SER A 3 20.31 51.23 -7.69
C SER A 3 19.23 50.37 -7.05
N PHE A 4 18.29 51.02 -6.36
CA PHE A 4 17.00 50.44 -6.00
C PHE A 4 16.06 50.57 -7.19
N SER A 5 15.74 49.45 -7.84
CA SER A 5 14.78 49.40 -8.93
C SER A 5 13.34 49.44 -8.41
N ALA A 6 12.60 50.43 -8.92
CA ALA A 6 11.17 50.55 -9.14
C ALA A 6 10.23 49.54 -8.43
N PHE A 7 9.49 50.04 -7.43
CA PHE A 7 8.21 49.48 -7.00
C PHE A 7 7.16 49.76 -8.07
N ALA A 8 6.67 48.71 -8.74
CA ALA A 8 5.49 48.80 -9.59
C ALA A 8 4.24 49.07 -8.74
N ALA A 9 3.49 50.09 -9.13
CA ALA A 9 2.24 50.48 -8.49
C ALA A 9 1.17 49.38 -8.67
N PHE A 10 0.67 48.87 -7.54
CA PHE A 10 -0.43 47.92 -7.49
C PHE A 10 -1.76 48.69 -7.65
N PRO A 11 -2.63 48.34 -8.61
CA PRO A 11 -3.93 49.00 -8.75
C PRO A 11 -4.85 48.66 -7.55
N PRO A 12 -5.77 49.57 -7.17
CA PRO A 12 -6.67 49.35 -6.06
C PRO A 12 -7.72 48.28 -6.39
N LEU A 13 -7.98 47.39 -5.43
CA LEU A 13 -9.02 46.37 -5.53
C LEU A 13 -10.43 46.99 -5.55
N PRO A 14 -11.37 46.42 -6.33
CA PRO A 14 -12.76 46.86 -6.32
C PRO A 14 -13.45 46.48 -5.00
N LYS A 15 -14.28 47.39 -4.47
CA LYS A 15 -15.04 47.18 -3.23
C LYS A 15 -16.16 46.17 -3.45
N ALA A 16 -16.12 45.05 -2.73
CA ALA A 16 -17.17 44.03 -2.73
C ALA A 16 -18.42 44.55 -1.99
N THR A 17 -19.58 44.51 -2.66
CA THR A 17 -20.88 44.75 -2.05
C THR A 17 -21.48 43.43 -1.54
N PRO A 18 -22.09 43.40 -0.34
CA PRO A 18 -22.64 42.17 0.21
C PRO A 18 -23.99 41.86 -0.44
N ARG A 19 -23.99 40.96 -1.41
CA ARG A 19 -25.22 40.41 -1.97
C ARG A 19 -25.78 39.38 -0.99
N ARG A 20 -26.86 39.75 -0.30
CA ARG A 20 -27.63 38.83 0.56
C ARG A 20 -28.27 37.76 -0.33
N LEU A 21 -27.71 36.56 -0.29
CA LEU A 21 -28.25 35.39 -1.00
C LEU A 21 -29.24 34.66 -0.07
N PRO A 22 -30.48 34.38 -0.51
CA PRO A 22 -31.48 33.77 0.34
C PRO A 22 -31.10 32.33 0.67
N LEU A 23 -31.17 32.02 1.97
CA LEU A 23 -30.93 30.74 2.60
C LEU A 23 -32.12 29.80 2.31
N VAL A 24 -32.20 29.24 1.09
CA VAL A 24 -33.19 28.21 0.74
C VAL A 24 -32.46 26.90 0.47
N GLY A 25 -32.85 25.89 1.24
CA GLY A 25 -32.12 24.64 1.47
C GLY A 25 -31.75 23.86 0.22
N ALA A 26 -30.48 23.50 0.14
CA ALA A 26 -29.98 22.39 -0.66
C ALA A 26 -29.30 21.42 0.31
N PHE A 27 -30.09 20.62 1.03
CA PHE A 27 -29.58 19.38 1.63
C PHE A 27 -29.35 18.41 0.47
N ALA A 28 -28.19 18.55 -0.17
CA ALA A 28 -27.73 17.60 -1.18
C ALA A 28 -27.50 16.24 -0.50
N VAL A 29 -28.29 15.25 -0.89
CA VAL A 29 -28.18 13.86 -0.46
C VAL A 29 -26.83 13.32 -0.94
N VAL A 30 -25.83 13.31 -0.05
CA VAL A 30 -24.60 12.54 -0.26
C VAL A 30 -24.93 11.07 0.02
N ALA A 31 -25.44 10.38 -0.99
CA ALA A 31 -25.55 8.93 -0.96
C ALA A 31 -24.13 8.34 -0.98
N ALA A 32 -23.63 7.97 0.20
CA ALA A 32 -22.37 7.29 0.37
C ALA A 32 -22.43 5.90 -0.30
N PHE A 33 -21.82 5.76 -1.47
CA PHE A 33 -21.53 4.46 -2.06
C PHE A 33 -20.46 3.78 -1.19
N ALA A 34 -20.89 2.96 -0.24
CA ALA A 34 -20.01 2.03 0.47
C ALA A 34 -19.57 0.95 -0.53
N LEU A 35 -18.38 1.13 -1.13
CA LEU A 35 -17.74 0.08 -1.92
C LEU A 35 -17.48 -1.12 -1.00
N PRO A 36 -17.85 -2.35 -1.40
CA PRO A 36 -17.52 -3.52 -0.61
C PRO A 36 -15.99 -3.64 -0.55
N ALA A 37 -15.44 -3.54 0.66
CA ALA A 37 -14.07 -3.94 0.90
C ALA A 37 -13.99 -5.45 0.63
N GLN A 38 -13.29 -5.84 -0.44
CA GLN A 38 -13.09 -7.26 -0.72
C GLN A 38 -12.18 -7.84 0.36
N ALA A 39 -12.75 -8.72 1.18
CA ALA A 39 -12.00 -9.47 2.18
C ALA A 39 -10.89 -10.29 1.49
N GLN A 40 -9.75 -10.42 2.15
CA GLN A 40 -8.61 -11.18 1.65
C GLN A 40 -8.93 -12.68 1.76
N ASN A 41 -8.60 -13.42 0.71
CA ASN A 41 -8.82 -14.87 0.65
C ASN A 41 -7.53 -15.58 1.09
N VAL A 42 -7.50 -15.98 2.35
CA VAL A 42 -6.34 -16.67 2.96
C VAL A 42 -6.07 -18.01 2.31
N ASP A 43 -7.10 -18.77 1.90
CA ASP A 43 -6.92 -20.06 1.22
C ASP A 43 -6.28 -19.90 -0.16
N ALA A 44 -6.68 -18.88 -0.93
CA ALA A 44 -6.03 -18.54 -2.19
C ALA A 44 -4.57 -18.09 -1.95
N GLY A 45 -4.32 -17.38 -0.85
CA GLY A 45 -2.96 -17.03 -0.40
C GLY A 45 -2.10 -18.26 -0.10
N ARG A 46 -2.65 -19.24 0.63
CA ARG A 46 -1.98 -20.53 0.92
C ARG A 46 -1.63 -21.27 -0.37
N GLN A 47 -2.59 -21.44 -1.28
CA GLN A 47 -2.36 -22.13 -2.56
C GLN A 47 -1.25 -21.45 -3.36
N LYS A 48 -1.30 -20.12 -3.50
CA LYS A 48 -0.26 -19.37 -4.19
C LYS A 48 1.10 -19.50 -3.49
N ALA A 49 1.13 -19.50 -2.16
CA ALA A 49 2.36 -19.66 -1.38
C ALA A 49 3.02 -21.03 -1.64
N GLU A 50 2.23 -22.10 -1.71
CA GLU A 50 2.70 -23.44 -2.04
C GLU A 50 3.29 -23.52 -3.46
N GLU A 51 2.66 -22.84 -4.42
CA GLU A 51 3.10 -22.82 -5.82
C GLU A 51 4.46 -22.15 -6.05
N ILE A 52 4.70 -20.98 -5.43
CA ILE A 52 5.84 -20.13 -5.82
C ILE A 52 6.75 -19.68 -4.67
N CYS A 53 6.32 -19.80 -3.41
CA CYS A 53 7.07 -19.26 -2.27
C CYS A 53 7.74 -20.35 -1.42
N ALA A 54 7.03 -21.47 -1.23
CA ALA A 54 7.42 -22.54 -0.31
C ALA A 54 8.76 -23.19 -0.66
N ALA A 55 9.14 -23.17 -1.93
CA ALA A 55 10.41 -23.71 -2.41
C ALA A 55 11.64 -23.02 -1.78
N CYS A 56 11.54 -21.74 -1.40
CA CYS A 56 12.65 -21.01 -0.78
C CYS A 56 12.37 -20.65 0.69
N HIS A 57 11.15 -20.24 1.01
CA HIS A 57 10.78 -19.73 2.33
C HIS A 57 10.27 -20.82 3.29
N GLY A 58 10.21 -22.07 2.83
CA GLY A 58 9.64 -23.19 3.56
C GLY A 58 8.13 -23.27 3.43
N LYS A 59 7.58 -24.48 3.52
CA LYS A 59 6.12 -24.71 3.47
C LYS A 59 5.37 -24.01 4.60
N ASP A 60 6.01 -23.89 5.76
CA ASP A 60 5.50 -23.26 6.96
C ASP A 60 5.82 -21.76 7.05
N GLY A 61 6.59 -21.21 6.10
CA GLY A 61 7.12 -19.84 6.15
C GLY A 61 8.06 -19.55 7.32
N ASN A 62 8.41 -20.55 8.13
CA ASN A 62 9.23 -20.45 9.35
C ASN A 62 10.59 -21.12 9.20
N THR A 63 10.69 -22.09 8.29
CA THR A 63 11.87 -22.92 8.04
C THR A 63 12.31 -22.78 6.57
N PRO A 64 13.00 -21.68 6.21
CA PRO A 64 13.54 -21.50 4.87
C PRO A 64 14.58 -22.57 4.54
N ILE A 65 14.78 -22.84 3.24
CA ILE A 65 15.73 -23.87 2.79
C ILE A 65 17.20 -23.49 3.03
N ASP A 66 17.47 -22.18 3.16
CA ASP A 66 18.79 -21.62 3.42
C ASP A 66 18.64 -20.43 4.38
N PRO A 67 19.57 -20.23 5.33
CA PRO A 67 19.50 -19.12 6.29
C PRO A 67 19.47 -17.71 5.68
N SER A 68 19.93 -17.55 4.43
CA SER A 68 19.87 -16.29 3.69
C SER A 68 18.46 -15.90 3.24
N TYR A 69 17.53 -16.87 3.16
CA TYR A 69 16.13 -16.60 2.87
C TYR A 69 15.38 -16.18 4.15
N PRO A 70 14.65 -15.06 4.13
CA PRO A 70 13.95 -14.58 5.31
C PRO A 70 12.73 -15.46 5.63
N LYS A 71 12.41 -15.53 6.93
CA LYS A 71 11.14 -16.08 7.42
C LYS A 71 10.00 -15.12 7.08
N LEU A 72 8.85 -15.68 6.69
CA LEU A 72 7.66 -14.92 6.31
C LEU A 72 6.52 -15.07 7.31
N ALA A 73 6.43 -16.22 7.99
CA ALA A 73 5.35 -16.51 8.92
C ALA A 73 5.33 -15.52 10.10
N GLY A 74 4.13 -15.03 10.43
CA GLY A 74 3.90 -14.07 11.49
C GLY A 74 4.46 -12.68 11.24
N GLN A 75 4.84 -12.35 10.01
CA GLN A 75 5.22 -10.98 9.64
C GLN A 75 3.97 -10.11 9.48
N TYR A 76 4.11 -8.80 9.72
CA TYR A 76 3.01 -7.85 9.52
C TYR A 76 2.52 -7.86 8.07
N GLN A 77 1.20 -7.92 7.92
CA GLN A 77 0.55 -8.05 6.62
C GLN A 77 0.88 -6.87 5.70
N ASP A 78 0.78 -5.64 6.20
CA ASP A 78 1.09 -4.41 5.48
C ASP A 78 2.54 -4.38 4.98
N TYR A 79 3.49 -4.84 5.79
CA TYR A 79 4.89 -4.97 5.39
C TYR A 79 5.08 -5.96 4.25
N LEU A 80 4.39 -7.11 4.30
CA LEU A 80 4.45 -8.11 3.23
C LEU A 80 3.86 -7.58 1.93
N GLU A 81 2.70 -6.93 1.99
CA GLU A 81 2.07 -6.30 0.82
C GLU A 81 3.00 -5.24 0.20
N HIS A 82 3.54 -4.35 1.04
CA HIS A 82 4.44 -3.30 0.60
C HIS A 82 5.72 -3.86 -0.04
N SER A 83 6.34 -4.84 0.61
CA SER A 83 7.55 -5.49 0.11
C SER A 83 7.34 -6.17 -1.25
N LEU A 84 6.25 -6.92 -1.40
CA LEU A 84 5.92 -7.58 -2.67
C LEU A 84 5.62 -6.58 -3.78
N LEU A 85 4.91 -5.49 -3.47
CA LEU A 85 4.68 -4.41 -4.43
C LEU A 85 5.98 -3.72 -4.83
N ASP A 86 6.88 -3.50 -3.89
CA ASP A 86 8.16 -2.86 -4.17
C ASP A 86 9.09 -3.75 -5.00
N TYR A 87 9.07 -5.07 -4.78
CA TYR A 87 9.75 -6.02 -5.68
C TYR A 87 9.11 -6.02 -7.07
N LYS A 88 7.78 -6.06 -7.17
CA LYS A 88 7.05 -6.04 -8.44
C LYS A 88 7.34 -4.78 -9.27
N HIS A 89 7.44 -3.63 -8.59
CA HIS A 89 7.69 -2.33 -9.20
C HIS A 89 9.16 -1.93 -9.22
N ASP A 90 10.07 -2.85 -8.87
CA ASP A 90 11.52 -2.66 -8.91
C ASP A 90 12.00 -1.47 -8.05
N ARG A 91 11.24 -1.12 -7.00
CA ARG A 91 11.63 -0.15 -5.95
C ARG A 91 12.54 -0.78 -4.91
N ARG A 92 12.32 -2.07 -4.62
CA ARG A 92 13.22 -2.90 -3.81
C ARG A 92 13.98 -3.85 -4.74
N LYS A 93 15.28 -3.62 -4.90
CA LYS A 93 16.11 -4.38 -5.85
C LYS A 93 16.45 -5.76 -5.29
N ASN A 94 15.95 -6.81 -5.94
CA ASN A 94 16.41 -8.19 -5.77
C ASN A 94 15.98 -8.98 -7.03
N PRO A 95 16.91 -9.58 -7.79
CA PRO A 95 16.56 -10.24 -9.06
C PRO A 95 15.64 -11.46 -8.86
N ILE A 96 15.83 -12.21 -7.76
CA ILE A 96 15.04 -13.40 -7.45
C ILE A 96 13.62 -12.99 -7.08
N MET A 97 13.48 -12.15 -6.04
CA MET A 97 12.15 -11.72 -5.58
C MET A 97 11.43 -10.83 -6.59
N GLY A 98 12.17 -10.05 -7.38
CA GLY A 98 11.60 -9.29 -8.50
C GLY A 98 10.97 -10.22 -9.54
N ALA A 99 11.65 -11.31 -9.92
CA ALA A 99 11.10 -12.31 -10.83
C ALA A 99 9.85 -13.00 -10.27
N GLN A 100 9.84 -13.34 -8.97
CA GLN A 100 8.69 -13.98 -8.31
C GLN A 100 7.50 -13.03 -8.14
N ALA A 101 7.74 -11.75 -7.84
CA ALA A 101 6.68 -10.78 -7.60
C ALA A 101 6.06 -10.22 -8.90
N LYS A 102 6.79 -10.24 -10.02
CA LYS A 102 6.35 -9.70 -11.30
C LYS A 102 5.03 -10.29 -11.83
N PRO A 103 4.80 -11.62 -11.82
CA PRO A 103 3.54 -12.20 -12.30
C PRO A 103 2.36 -12.01 -11.33
N LEU A 104 2.60 -11.63 -10.06
CA LEU A 104 1.53 -11.55 -9.06
C LEU A 104 0.54 -10.43 -9.35
N SER A 105 -0.76 -10.73 -9.29
CA SER A 105 -1.79 -9.69 -9.28
C SER A 105 -1.81 -8.96 -7.93
N ARG A 106 -2.48 -7.81 -7.88
CA ARG A 106 -2.72 -7.12 -6.59
C ARG A 106 -3.53 -7.98 -5.62
N ALA A 107 -4.43 -8.84 -6.12
CA ALA A 107 -5.19 -9.74 -5.27
C ALA A 107 -4.28 -10.84 -4.68
N ASP A 108 -3.39 -11.42 -5.49
CA ASP A 108 -2.43 -12.42 -5.01
C ASP A 108 -1.53 -11.86 -3.91
N ILE A 109 -1.01 -10.64 -4.09
CA ILE A 109 -0.16 -9.98 -3.09
C ILE A 109 -0.90 -9.83 -1.76
N ARG A 110 -2.14 -9.33 -1.78
CA ARG A 110 -2.95 -9.17 -0.57
C ARG A 110 -3.27 -10.51 0.10
N ASN A 111 -3.57 -11.54 -0.70
CA ASN A 111 -3.90 -12.87 -0.19
C ASN A 111 -2.67 -13.57 0.41
N LEU A 112 -1.51 -13.48 -0.25
CA LEU A 112 -0.23 -13.99 0.24
C LEU A 112 0.16 -13.31 1.55
N ALA A 113 0.04 -11.98 1.61
CA ALA A 113 0.35 -11.23 2.82
C ALA A 113 -0.57 -11.63 3.98
N ALA A 114 -1.88 -11.72 3.75
CA ALA A 114 -2.84 -12.17 4.75
C ALA A 114 -2.53 -13.59 5.24
N TYR A 115 -2.21 -14.51 4.32
CA TYR A 115 -1.83 -15.87 4.67
C TYR A 115 -0.61 -15.91 5.59
N TYR A 116 0.53 -15.34 5.18
CA TYR A 116 1.75 -15.39 5.99
C TYR A 116 1.62 -14.63 7.32
N ALA A 117 0.87 -13.54 7.35
CA ALA A 117 0.59 -12.81 8.59
C ALA A 117 -0.26 -13.62 9.57
N SER A 118 -1.14 -14.49 9.07
CA SER A 118 -1.96 -15.37 9.90
C SER A 118 -1.19 -16.54 10.52
N LEU A 119 -0.01 -16.88 9.98
CA LEU A 119 0.79 -18.00 10.47
C LEU A 119 1.46 -17.65 11.80
N PRO A 120 1.61 -18.63 12.72
CA PRO A 120 2.40 -18.42 13.92
C PRO A 120 3.87 -18.17 13.55
N GLY A 121 4.47 -17.10 14.07
CA GLY A 121 5.87 -16.78 13.78
C GLY A 121 6.44 -15.73 14.72
N THR A 122 7.77 -15.67 14.80
CA THR A 122 8.49 -14.73 15.70
C THR A 122 8.98 -13.47 15.00
N VAL A 123 8.66 -13.29 13.72
CA VAL A 123 9.21 -12.19 12.91
C VAL A 123 8.75 -10.83 13.40
N SER A 124 7.46 -10.68 13.71
CA SER A 124 6.88 -9.44 14.24
C SER A 124 7.09 -9.25 15.76
N ASN A 125 7.43 -10.32 16.49
CA ASN A 125 7.50 -10.34 17.96
C ASN A 125 8.93 -10.16 18.52
N ARG A 126 9.93 -9.80 17.69
CA ARG A 126 11.25 -9.39 18.18
C ARG A 126 11.27 -7.87 18.34
N ARG A 127 11.03 -7.40 19.56
CA ARG A 127 11.45 -6.07 20.01
C ARG A 127 12.71 -6.19 20.84
#